data_AF-A0AAD5SAH1-F1
#
_entry.id   AF-A0AAD5SAH1-F1
#
_cell.length_a   1.000
_cell.length_b   1.000
_cell.length_c   1.000
_cell.angle_alpha   90.00
_cell.angle_beta   90.00
_cell.angle_gamma   90.00
#
_symmetry.space_group_name_H-M   'P 1'
#
loop_
_entity.id
_entity.type
_entity.pdbx_description
1 polymer ?
#
loop_
_entity_poly.entity_id
_entity_poly.type
_entity_poly.pdbx_seq_one_letter_code
_entity_poly.pdbx_strand_id
1 'polypeptide(L)'
;PRCPFHTAVEEGIEVRQSGMGVGLGAFASEMYSLRESEASPIVFKKGDVVCEYRGYVMDEAQFCRRYPPNEKAEYAFQISRNPFIIIDSRDSTAGVARYINEPAKKNPSNAEFVKHPGCPEVKRVLCKAKRDILIGEEILARYGSNKEYYSTMGKV
;
A
#
# COMPACT_ATOMS: atom_id res chain seq x y z
N PRO A 1 1.01 -16.00 3.74
CA PRO A 1 1.79 -15.22 2.74
C PRO A 1 2.05 -16.05 1.48
N ARG A 2 1.88 -15.45 0.29
CA ARG A 2 2.43 -16.01 -0.95
C ARG A 2 3.95 -15.90 -0.92
N CYS A 3 4.66 -16.86 -1.53
CA CYS A 3 6.10 -16.72 -1.68
C CYS A 3 6.42 -15.63 -2.72
N PRO A 4 7.63 -15.04 -2.70
CA PRO A 4 8.00 -13.95 -3.60
C PRO A 4 7.73 -14.25 -5.08
N PHE A 5 7.97 -15.49 -5.51
CA PHE A 5 7.69 -15.94 -6.88
C PHE A 5 6.19 -15.86 -7.23
N HIS A 6 5.31 -16.36 -6.36
CA HIS A 6 3.86 -16.28 -6.60
C HIS A 6 3.35 -14.85 -6.61
N THR A 7 3.88 -13.97 -5.75
CA THR A 7 3.53 -12.55 -5.81
C THR A 7 3.96 -11.91 -7.12
N ALA A 8 5.20 -12.13 -7.56
CA ALA A 8 5.70 -11.59 -8.82
C ALA A 8 4.88 -12.05 -10.02
N VAL A 9 4.52 -13.34 -10.05
CA VAL A 9 3.81 -13.97 -11.16
C VAL A 9 2.30 -13.70 -11.16
N GLU A 10 1.64 -13.67 -9.99
CA GLU A 10 0.18 -13.53 -9.90
C GLU A 10 -0.29 -12.10 -9.67
N GLU A 11 0.50 -11.29 -8.94
CA GLU A 11 0.14 -9.91 -8.59
C GLU A 11 0.95 -8.90 -9.42
N GLY A 12 1.96 -9.33 -10.18
CA GLY A 12 2.81 -8.44 -10.96
C GLY A 12 3.66 -7.51 -10.13
N ILE A 13 3.96 -7.90 -8.89
CA ILE A 13 4.73 -7.09 -7.95
C ILE A 13 5.88 -7.89 -7.36
N GLU A 14 7.07 -7.31 -7.39
CA GLU A 14 8.25 -7.80 -6.68
C GLU A 14 8.61 -6.86 -5.51
N VAL A 15 9.22 -7.41 -4.47
CA VAL A 15 9.71 -6.64 -3.32
C VAL A 15 11.22 -6.70 -3.32
N ARG A 16 11.86 -5.53 -3.35
CA ARG A 16 13.33 -5.38 -3.32
C ARG A 16 13.71 -4.06 -2.64
N GLN A 17 15.00 -3.77 -2.52
CA GLN A 17 15.46 -2.52 -1.93
C GLN A 17 14.89 -1.31 -2.69
N SER A 18 14.28 -0.36 -1.97
CA SER A 18 13.71 0.87 -2.53
C SER A 18 14.82 1.76 -3.11
N GLY A 19 14.53 2.41 -4.24
CA GLY A 19 15.42 3.41 -4.84
C GLY A 19 15.51 4.69 -4.02
N MET A 20 14.65 4.85 -3.00
CA MET A 20 14.62 6.01 -2.11
C MET A 20 15.46 5.83 -0.84
N GLY A 21 16.07 4.66 -0.62
CA GLY A 21 16.93 4.40 0.54
C GLY A 21 16.18 4.25 1.87
N VAL A 22 14.87 4.01 1.85
CA VAL A 22 14.00 3.91 3.03
C VAL A 22 13.66 2.46 3.43
N GLY A 23 14.45 1.49 2.96
CA GLY A 23 14.20 0.07 3.17
C GLY A 23 13.69 -0.60 1.89
N LEU A 24 12.68 -1.45 2.03
CA LEU A 24 12.08 -2.18 0.91
C LEU A 24 11.08 -1.32 0.13
N GLY A 25 10.88 -1.66 -1.15
CA GLY A 25 9.89 -1.07 -2.04
C GLY A 25 9.16 -2.15 -2.84
N ALA A 26 7.94 -1.86 -3.26
CA ALA A 26 7.17 -2.65 -4.21
C ALA A 26 7.45 -2.17 -5.64
N PHE A 27 7.71 -3.09 -6.56
CA PHE A 27 8.05 -2.79 -7.95
C PHE A 27 7.22 -3.61 -8.91
N ALA A 28 6.91 -3.06 -10.08
CA ALA A 28 6.22 -3.78 -11.14
C ALA A 28 7.12 -4.89 -11.71
N SER A 29 6.64 -6.14 -11.72
CA SER A 29 7.44 -7.31 -12.08
C SER A 29 7.32 -7.69 -13.55
N GLU A 30 8.47 -8.01 -14.15
CA GLU A 30 8.58 -8.58 -15.51
C GLU A 30 7.91 -9.97 -15.62
N MET A 31 7.81 -10.71 -14.51
CA MET A 31 7.23 -12.05 -14.53
C MET A 31 5.74 -12.05 -14.90
N TYR A 32 5.07 -10.92 -14.70
CA TYR A 32 3.66 -10.75 -15.07
C TYR A 32 3.48 -10.54 -16.57
N SER A 33 4.34 -9.75 -17.21
CA SER A 33 4.29 -9.53 -18.65
C SER A 33 4.61 -10.80 -19.45
N LEU A 34 5.32 -11.78 -18.88
CA LEU A 34 5.52 -13.08 -19.52
C LEU A 34 4.24 -13.93 -19.65
N ARG A 35 3.16 -13.58 -18.95
CA ARG A 35 1.85 -14.26 -19.07
C ARG A 35 1.00 -13.72 -20.21
N GLU A 36 1.09 -12.41 -20.49
CA GLU A 36 0.38 -11.81 -21.61
C GLU A 36 1.27 -11.89 -22.84
N SER A 37 0.83 -12.60 -23.88
CA SER A 37 1.63 -12.99 -25.06
C SER A 37 2.08 -11.82 -25.96
N GLU A 38 2.04 -10.58 -25.49
CA GLU A 38 2.49 -9.39 -26.20
C GLU A 38 3.60 -8.71 -25.40
N ALA A 39 4.70 -8.38 -26.08
CA ALA A 39 5.88 -7.73 -25.51
C ALA A 39 5.60 -6.26 -25.12
N SER A 40 4.67 -6.05 -24.19
CA SER A 40 4.36 -4.75 -23.61
C SER A 40 5.27 -4.51 -22.41
N PRO A 41 5.98 -3.37 -22.34
CA PRO A 41 6.73 -3.00 -21.14
C PRO A 41 5.81 -2.52 -20.01
N ILE A 42 4.51 -2.39 -20.24
CA ILE A 42 3.52 -1.94 -19.26
C ILE A 42 3.01 -3.14 -18.47
N VAL A 43 3.22 -3.13 -17.15
CA VAL A 43 2.70 -4.14 -16.23
C VAL A 43 1.30 -3.77 -15.74
N PHE A 44 1.07 -2.50 -15.41
CA PHE A 44 -0.24 -1.98 -15.00
C PHE A 44 -0.61 -0.79 -15.87
N LYS A 45 -1.77 -0.83 -16.50
CA LYS A 45 -2.31 0.30 -17.25
C LYS A 45 -2.91 1.32 -16.31
N LYS A 46 -2.98 2.58 -16.74
CA LYS A 46 -3.68 3.64 -16.01
C LYS A 46 -5.09 3.19 -15.62
N GLY A 47 -5.40 3.27 -14.33
CA GLY A 47 -6.71 2.92 -13.77
C GLY A 47 -6.81 1.48 -13.25
N ASP A 48 -5.84 0.61 -13.57
CA ASP A 48 -5.80 -0.76 -13.07
C ASP A 48 -5.69 -0.79 -11.55
N VAL A 49 -6.26 -1.84 -10.95
CA VAL A 49 -6.02 -2.18 -9.55
C VAL A 49 -4.69 -2.93 -9.48
N VAL A 50 -3.70 -2.29 -8.87
CA VAL A 50 -2.35 -2.85 -8.70
C VAL A 50 -2.37 -3.92 -7.60
N CYS A 51 -2.91 -3.58 -6.43
CA CYS A 51 -3.08 -4.50 -5.31
C CYS A 51 -4.08 -3.94 -4.30
N GLU A 52 -4.42 -4.74 -3.29
CA GLU A 52 -5.22 -4.31 -2.15
C GLU A 52 -4.33 -4.16 -0.91
N TYR A 53 -4.50 -3.06 -0.16
CA TYR A 53 -3.87 -2.90 1.14
C TYR A 53 -4.66 -3.70 2.16
N ARG A 54 -4.10 -4.84 2.58
CA ARG A 54 -4.74 -5.79 3.48
C ARG A 54 -4.03 -5.80 4.84
N GLY A 55 -4.72 -6.31 5.85
CA GLY A 55 -4.22 -6.39 7.21
C GLY A 55 -5.35 -6.59 8.20
N TYR A 56 -5.03 -6.43 9.49
CA TYR A 56 -6.03 -6.46 10.55
C TYR A 56 -6.82 -5.16 10.53
N VAL A 57 -8.14 -5.26 10.39
CA VAL A 57 -9.02 -4.12 10.58
C VAL A 57 -9.13 -3.84 12.07
N MET A 58 -8.76 -2.63 12.49
CA MET A 58 -8.79 -2.24 13.90
C MET A 58 -9.63 -0.99 14.12
N ASP A 59 -10.32 -0.98 15.26
CA ASP A 59 -10.91 0.23 15.85
C ASP A 59 -9.86 1.04 16.64
N GLU A 60 -10.29 2.15 17.24
CA GLU A 60 -9.41 3.07 17.97
C GLU A 60 -8.83 2.42 19.21
N ALA A 61 -9.63 1.66 19.95
CA ALA A 61 -9.20 1.02 21.18
C ALA A 61 -8.16 -0.07 20.90
N GLN A 62 -8.34 -0.86 19.84
CA GLN A 62 -7.37 -1.84 19.35
C GLN A 62 -6.09 -1.17 18.88
N PHE A 63 -6.20 -0.07 18.13
CA PHE A 63 -5.04 0.69 17.69
C PHE A 63 -4.21 1.21 18.89
N CYS A 64 -4.84 1.93 19.82
CA CYS A 64 -4.15 2.55 20.96
C CYS A 64 -3.49 1.52 21.88
N ARG A 65 -4.09 0.33 22.02
CA ARG A 65 -3.45 -0.79 22.73
C ARG A 65 -2.21 -1.31 22.03
N ARG A 66 -2.21 -1.30 20.69
CA ARG A 66 -1.13 -1.87 19.87
C ARG A 66 0.01 -0.90 19.62
N TYR A 67 -0.30 0.39 19.55
CA TYR A 67 0.66 1.47 19.33
C TYR A 67 0.52 2.49 20.46
N PRO A 68 1.25 2.30 21.57
CA PRO A 68 1.28 3.25 22.66
C PRO A 68 1.72 4.65 22.21
N PRO A 69 1.43 5.70 23.00
CA PRO A 69 1.96 7.03 22.75
C PRO A 69 3.48 6.96 22.56
N ASN A 70 3.97 7.58 21.49
CA ASN A 70 5.38 7.61 21.03
C ASN A 70 5.85 6.45 20.12
N GLU A 71 5.01 5.45 19.84
CA GLU A 71 5.33 4.46 18.79
C GLU A 71 4.86 4.93 17.41
N LYS A 72 5.66 4.65 16.37
CA LYS A 72 5.27 4.88 14.98
C LYS A 72 4.44 3.72 14.47
N ALA A 73 3.28 4.04 13.90
CA ALA A 73 2.42 3.07 13.24
C ALA A 73 2.74 2.95 11.75
N GLU A 74 3.95 2.49 11.42
CA GLU A 74 4.52 2.51 10.06
C GLU A 74 3.75 1.65 9.03
N TYR A 75 2.90 0.73 9.51
CA TYR A 75 2.10 -0.17 8.69
C TYR A 75 0.59 0.00 8.88
N ALA A 76 0.18 1.09 9.55
CA ALA A 76 -1.23 1.40 9.76
C ALA A 76 -1.74 2.34 8.67
N PHE A 77 -2.86 1.97 8.07
CA PHE A 77 -3.54 2.75 7.03
C PHE A 77 -4.94 3.12 7.50
N GLN A 78 -5.19 4.42 7.73
CA GLN A 78 -6.49 4.88 8.19
C GLN A 78 -7.54 4.86 7.07
N ILE A 79 -8.62 4.10 7.25
CA ILE A 79 -9.75 4.03 6.32
C ILE A 79 -10.77 5.12 6.64
N SER A 80 -11.12 5.28 7.92
CA SER A 80 -12.18 6.18 8.37
C SER A 80 -11.79 6.89 9.66
N ARG A 81 -12.30 8.11 9.85
CA ARG A 81 -12.17 8.90 11.08
C ARG A 81 -13.37 8.75 12.00
N ASN A 82 -14.56 8.66 11.42
CA ASN A 82 -15.80 8.50 12.17
C ASN A 82 -16.73 7.52 11.45
N PRO A 83 -16.87 6.27 11.94
CA PRO A 83 -16.12 5.69 13.06
C PRO A 83 -14.63 5.55 12.73
N PHE A 84 -13.77 5.57 13.75
CA PHE A 84 -12.33 5.36 13.56
C PHE A 84 -12.06 3.92 13.11
N ILE A 85 -11.42 3.78 11.95
CA ILE A 85 -11.10 2.47 11.38
C ILE A 85 -9.75 2.57 10.68
N ILE A 86 -8.87 1.61 10.96
CA ILE A 86 -7.60 1.43 10.24
C ILE A 86 -7.44 -0.01 9.74
N ILE A 87 -6.52 -0.21 8.80
CA ILE A 87 -5.94 -1.51 8.45
C ILE A 87 -4.49 -1.50 8.94
N ASP A 88 -4.10 -2.46 9.78
CA ASP A 88 -2.71 -2.65 10.17
C ASP A 88 -2.11 -3.90 9.52
N SER A 89 -1.07 -3.68 8.72
CA SER A 89 -0.37 -4.75 8.02
C SER A 89 0.89 -5.27 8.74
N ARG A 90 1.27 -4.71 9.91
CA ARG A 90 2.54 -4.99 10.62
C ARG A 90 2.85 -6.47 10.80
N ASP A 91 1.95 -7.23 11.42
CA ASP A 91 2.11 -8.68 11.69
C ASP A 91 1.31 -9.54 10.71
N SER A 92 0.80 -8.93 9.64
CA SER A 92 -0.06 -9.63 8.70
C SER A 92 0.77 -10.26 7.59
N THR A 93 0.29 -11.39 7.07
CA THR A 93 0.80 -11.92 5.80
C THR A 93 0.18 -11.22 4.59
N ALA A 94 -0.33 -10.00 4.79
CA ALA A 94 -1.37 -9.42 3.96
C ALA A 94 -0.78 -8.59 2.82
N GLY A 95 -0.29 -9.31 1.82
CA GLY A 95 0.05 -8.77 0.51
C GLY A 95 1.26 -7.82 0.51
N VAL A 96 1.68 -7.46 -0.70
CA VAL A 96 2.86 -6.62 -0.93
C VAL A 96 2.60 -5.13 -0.86
N ALA A 97 1.33 -4.73 -0.74
CA ALA A 97 0.92 -3.33 -0.62
C ALA A 97 1.60 -2.59 0.55
N ARG A 98 2.00 -3.32 1.61
CA ARG A 98 2.71 -2.76 2.77
C ARG A 98 4.12 -2.24 2.46
N TYR A 99 4.68 -2.61 1.31
CA TYR A 99 5.99 -2.17 0.84
C TYR A 99 5.90 -1.03 -0.18
N ILE A 100 4.70 -0.55 -0.52
CA ILE A 100 4.52 0.62 -1.37
C ILE A 100 4.91 1.85 -0.54
N ASN A 101 5.90 2.61 -1.01
CA ASN A 101 6.41 3.77 -0.30
C ASN A 101 5.67 5.07 -0.65
N GLU A 102 5.69 6.04 0.26
CA GLU A 102 5.26 7.41 -0.04
C GLU A 102 6.28 8.11 -0.94
N PRO A 103 5.86 8.76 -2.04
CA PRO A 103 6.75 9.47 -2.94
C PRO A 103 7.54 10.60 -2.26
N ALA A 104 8.85 10.64 -2.48
CA ALA A 104 9.67 11.82 -2.23
C ALA A 104 9.42 12.92 -3.28
N LYS A 105 9.81 14.18 -2.99
CA LYS A 105 9.65 15.31 -3.94
C LYS A 105 10.20 15.03 -5.35
N LYS A 106 11.24 14.20 -5.46
CA LYS A 106 11.92 13.86 -6.72
C LYS A 106 11.29 12.68 -7.47
N ASN A 107 10.45 11.88 -6.81
CA ASN A 107 9.84 10.68 -7.37
C ASN A 107 8.31 10.78 -7.23
N PRO A 108 7.59 11.31 -8.24
CA PRO A 108 6.14 11.50 -8.12
C PRO A 108 5.39 10.17 -8.00
N SER A 109 4.25 10.19 -7.30
CA SER A 109 3.36 9.01 -7.22
C SER A 109 2.93 8.54 -8.60
N ASN A 110 3.13 7.26 -8.90
CA ASN A 110 2.55 6.57 -10.07
C ASN A 110 1.30 5.77 -9.71
N ALA A 111 0.98 5.64 -8.42
CA ALA A 111 -0.24 5.02 -7.92
C ALA A 111 -0.93 5.85 -6.83
N GLU A 112 -2.16 5.49 -6.49
CA GLU A 112 -2.92 6.08 -5.39
C GLU A 112 -3.69 5.03 -4.60
N PHE A 113 -3.85 5.28 -3.30
CA PHE A 113 -4.74 4.48 -2.48
C PHE A 113 -6.16 5.05 -2.54
N VAL A 114 -7.07 4.28 -3.11
CA VAL A 114 -8.50 4.57 -3.16
C VAL A 114 -9.19 3.80 -2.05
N LYS A 115 -9.74 4.54 -1.09
CA LYS A 115 -10.60 4.00 -0.04
C LYS A 115 -11.98 3.78 -0.67
N HIS A 116 -12.60 2.64 -0.41
CA HIS A 116 -14.00 2.40 -0.80
C HIS A 116 -14.90 2.51 0.44
N PRO A 117 -15.26 3.74 0.89
CA PRO A 117 -16.12 3.92 2.06
C PRO A 117 -17.59 3.55 1.79
N GLY A 118 -17.99 3.36 0.52
CA GLY A 118 -19.39 3.15 0.10
C GLY A 118 -19.96 1.75 0.33
N CYS A 119 -19.16 0.80 0.83
CA CYS A 119 -19.66 -0.48 1.32
C CYS A 119 -19.33 -0.58 2.81
N PRO A 120 -20.29 -0.26 3.71
CA PRO A 120 -20.10 -0.34 5.16
C PRO A 120 -19.55 -1.70 5.63
N GLU A 121 -19.86 -2.75 4.87
CA GLU A 121 -19.48 -4.13 5.16
C GLU A 121 -18.09 -4.51 4.64
N VAL A 122 -17.52 -3.74 3.70
CA VAL A 122 -16.28 -4.10 3.02
C VAL A 122 -15.27 -2.95 3.10
N LYS A 123 -14.59 -2.89 4.23
CA LYS A 123 -13.52 -1.93 4.56
C LYS A 123 -12.28 -2.23 3.71
N ARG A 124 -12.23 -1.72 2.47
CA ARG A 124 -11.15 -1.98 1.51
C ARG A 124 -10.40 -0.73 1.10
N VAL A 125 -9.10 -0.90 0.90
CA VAL A 125 -8.20 0.10 0.33
C VAL A 125 -7.53 -0.52 -0.87
N LEU A 126 -7.81 0.01 -2.06
CA LEU A 126 -7.20 -0.46 -3.30
C LEU A 126 -6.07 0.49 -3.69
N CYS A 127 -4.94 -0.04 -4.13
CA CYS A 127 -3.92 0.72 -4.83
C CYS A 127 -4.25 0.71 -6.33
N LYS A 128 -4.40 1.89 -6.93
CA LYS A 128 -4.71 2.05 -8.35
C LYS A 128 -3.60 2.78 -9.08
N ALA A 129 -3.30 2.35 -10.31
CA ALA A 129 -2.33 3.01 -11.16
C ALA A 129 -2.87 4.38 -11.66
N LYS A 130 -2.10 5.46 -11.50
CA LYS A 130 -2.45 6.81 -11.96
C LYS A 130 -2.04 7.09 -13.41
N ARG A 131 -1.08 6.31 -13.88
CA ARG A 131 -0.54 6.25 -15.23
C ARG A 131 -0.12 4.81 -15.50
N ASP A 132 0.29 4.51 -16.72
CA ASP A 132 0.93 3.23 -17.00
C ASP A 132 2.19 3.07 -16.15
N ILE A 133 2.36 1.88 -15.56
CA ILE A 133 3.50 1.51 -14.73
C ILE A 133 4.28 0.44 -15.49
N LEU A 134 5.53 0.76 -15.78
CA LEU A 134 6.42 -0.08 -16.57
C LEU A 134 7.13 -1.11 -15.70
N ILE A 135 7.60 -2.18 -16.34
CA ILE A 135 8.46 -3.19 -15.72
C ILE A 135 9.62 -2.52 -14.98
N GLY A 136 9.83 -2.93 -13.73
CA GLY A 136 10.92 -2.46 -12.88
C GLY A 136 10.71 -1.09 -12.24
N GLU A 137 9.61 -0.37 -12.52
CA GLU A 137 9.30 0.88 -11.80
C GLU A 137 8.89 0.61 -10.35
N GLU A 138 9.38 1.42 -9.42
CA GLU A 138 8.89 1.42 -8.02
C GLU A 138 7.47 1.98 -7.99
N ILE A 139 6.57 1.26 -7.34
CA ILE A 139 5.18 1.67 -7.13
C ILE A 139 5.17 2.59 -5.91
N LEU A 140 4.78 3.85 -6.13
CA LEU A 140 4.77 4.91 -5.14
C LEU A 140 3.37 5.51 -5.04
N ALA A 141 2.84 5.57 -3.82
CA ALA A 141 1.51 6.09 -3.53
C ALA A 141 1.52 6.94 -2.27
N ARG A 142 0.83 8.09 -2.29
CA ARG A 142 0.70 8.92 -1.09
C ARG A 142 -0.22 8.23 -0.08
N TYR A 143 0.21 8.17 1.18
CA TYR A 143 -0.58 7.55 2.25
C TYR A 143 -1.76 8.42 2.71
N GLY A 144 -1.84 9.66 2.23
CA GLY A 144 -2.80 10.66 2.69
C GLY A 144 -2.19 11.55 3.77
N SER A 145 -2.94 12.54 4.25
CA SER A 145 -2.42 13.49 5.24
C SER A 145 -2.24 12.84 6.62
N ASN A 146 -1.01 12.39 6.90
CA ASN A 146 -0.57 11.90 8.23
C ASN A 146 -0.61 12.95 9.35
N LYS A 147 -0.83 14.24 9.02
CA LYS A 147 -0.77 15.34 10.00
C LYS A 147 -1.80 15.25 11.12
N GLU A 148 -2.89 14.51 10.94
CA GLU A 148 -3.97 14.49 11.94
C GLU A 148 -3.82 13.42 13.02
N TYR A 149 -2.94 12.43 12.81
CA TYR A 149 -2.83 11.28 13.69
C TYR A 149 -1.89 11.50 14.87
N TYR A 150 -0.71 12.04 14.60
CA TYR A 150 0.23 12.44 15.66
C TYR A 150 -0.29 13.66 16.45
N SER A 151 -1.17 14.49 15.87
CA SER A 151 -1.76 15.63 16.57
C SER A 151 -2.91 15.27 17.51
N THR A 152 -3.57 14.12 17.32
CA THR A 152 -4.66 13.66 18.21
C THR A 152 -4.14 12.92 19.42
N MET A 153 -3.02 12.20 19.33
CA MET A 153 -2.38 11.55 20.48
C MET A 153 -1.61 12.51 21.41
N GLY A 154 -1.42 13.77 21.00
CA GLY A 154 -0.78 14.82 21.81
C GLY A 154 -1.75 15.70 22.62
N LYS A 155 -3.04 15.33 22.71
CA LYS A 155 -4.08 16.08 23.44
C LYS A 155 -4.87 15.18 24.42
N VAL A 156 -4.17 14.37 25.19
CA VAL A 156 -4.72 13.77 26.42
C VAL A 156 -3.89 14.27 27.59
#